data_AF-A0A923D4R6-F1
#
_entry.id   AF-A0A923D4R6-F1
#
_cell.length_a   1.000
_cell.length_b   1.000
_cell.length_c   1.000
_cell.angle_alpha   90.00
_cell.angle_beta   90.00
_cell.angle_gamma   90.00
#
_symmetry.space_group_name_H-M   'P 1'
#
loop_
_entity.id
_entity.type
_entity.pdbx_description
1 polymer ?
#
loop_
_entity_poly.entity_id
_entity_poly.type
_entity_poly.pdbx_seq_one_letter_code
_entity_poly.pdbx_strand_id
1 'polypeptide(L)'
;MGEPAEEKLPLTAHLEELKKRIFRSLIAIGIGFGACYYFKDGLFKIITKPLRDVLPKDSYMIYTSLPEAFFTYMKIAFFASLFMTAPFTLYQIWKFISPGL
;
A
#
# COMPACT_ATOMS: atom_id res chain seq x y z
N MET A 1 12.38 51.32 4.67
CA MET A 1 12.23 50.19 5.59
C MET A 1 10.84 49.62 5.38
N GLY A 2 10.74 48.51 4.65
CA GLY A 2 9.50 47.88 4.25
C GLY A 2 9.89 46.52 3.70
N GLU A 3 10.03 45.57 4.61
CA GLU A 3 10.41 44.19 4.29
C GLU A 3 9.42 43.61 3.26
N PRO A 4 9.88 42.87 2.25
CA PRO A 4 8.97 42.12 1.40
C PRO A 4 8.30 41.08 2.29
N ALA A 5 7.01 41.28 2.55
CA ALA A 5 6.19 40.33 3.26
C ALA A 5 6.28 38.99 2.52
N GLU A 6 6.96 38.04 3.16
CA GLU A 6 6.93 36.62 2.91
C GLU A 6 5.50 36.22 2.49
N GLU A 7 5.30 36.03 1.18
CA GLU A 7 4.00 35.68 0.60
C GLU A 7 3.71 34.24 1.01
N LYS A 8 3.18 34.09 2.22
CA LYS A 8 2.71 32.83 2.79
C LYS A 8 1.82 32.16 1.73
N LEU A 9 2.35 31.13 1.07
CA LEU A 9 1.57 30.24 0.22
C LEU A 9 0.27 29.92 0.97
N PRO A 10 -0.90 30.20 0.37
CA PRO A 10 -2.15 30.08 1.09
C PRO A 10 -2.30 28.62 1.55
N LEU A 11 -2.56 28.41 2.85
CA LEU A 11 -2.71 27.06 3.44
C LEU A 11 -3.72 26.20 2.66
N THR A 12 -4.68 26.85 2.01
CA THR A 12 -5.63 26.23 1.08
C THR A 12 -4.96 25.58 -0.12
N ALA A 13 -3.93 26.19 -0.74
CA ALA A 13 -3.19 25.60 -1.85
C ALA A 13 -2.37 24.38 -1.43
N HIS A 14 -1.76 24.41 -0.24
CA HIS A 14 -1.02 23.26 0.29
C HIS A 14 -1.94 22.07 0.61
N LEU A 15 -3.12 22.32 1.18
CA LEU A 15 -4.14 21.28 1.41
C LEU A 15 -4.72 20.71 0.10
N GLU A 16 -4.88 21.55 -0.91
CA GLU A 16 -5.35 21.10 -2.23
C GLU A 16 -4.32 20.19 -2.91
N GLU A 17 -3.04 20.49 -2.74
CA GLU A 17 -1.94 19.64 -3.19
C GLU A 17 -1.93 18.28 -2.45
N LEU A 18 -2.12 18.29 -1.13
CA LEU A 18 -2.25 17.07 -0.33
C LEU A 18 -3.38 16.18 -0.84
N LYS A 19 -4.58 16.75 -1.05
CA LYS A 19 -5.74 16.01 -1.56
C LYS A 19 -5.43 15.36 -2.91
N LYS A 20 -4.82 16.12 -3.83
CA LYS A 20 -4.46 15.62 -5.17
C LYS A 20 -3.43 14.50 -5.12
N ARG A 21 -2.47 14.57 -4.19
CA ARG A 21 -1.43 13.55 -3.99
C ARG A 21 -2.00 12.28 -3.36
N ILE A 22 -2.84 12.41 -2.32
CA ILE A 22 -3.54 11.28 -1.69
C ILE A 22 -4.38 10.53 -2.73
N PHE A 23 -5.14 11.24 -3.57
CA PHE A 23 -5.93 10.61 -4.63
C PHE A 23 -5.06 9.81 -5.62
N ARG A 24 -3.91 10.36 -6.03
CA ARG A 24 -2.97 9.66 -6.93
C ARG A 24 -2.36 8.43 -6.27
N SER A 25 -1.96 8.51 -4.99
CA SER A 25 -1.43 7.36 -4.25
C SER A 25 -2.49 6.29 -4.05
N LEU A 26 -3.75 6.66 -3.74
CA LEU A 26 -4.87 5.72 -3.64
C LEU A 26 -5.12 4.97 -4.96
N ILE A 27 -5.08 5.69 -6.09
CA ILE A 27 -5.23 5.06 -7.42
C ILE A 27 -4.07 4.10 -7.69
N ALA A 28 -2.83 4.49 -7.37
CA ALA A 28 -1.66 3.63 -7.53
C ALA A 28 -1.75 2.37 -6.67
N ILE A 29 -2.16 2.51 -5.39
CA ILE A 29 -2.40 1.38 -4.49
C ILE A 29 -3.52 0.50 -5.02
N GLY A 30 -4.62 1.07 -5.50
CA GLY A 30 -5.75 0.32 -6.06
C GLY A 30 -5.36 -0.51 -7.30
N ILE A 31 -4.58 0.07 -8.21
CA ILE A 31 -4.04 -0.65 -9.37
C ILE A 31 -3.07 -1.75 -8.92
N GLY A 32 -2.18 -1.44 -7.99
CA GLY A 32 -1.26 -2.41 -7.39
C GLY A 32 -2.02 -3.55 -6.70
N PHE A 33 -3.12 -3.26 -6.02
CA PHE A 33 -3.98 -4.24 -5.37
C PHE A 33 -4.64 -5.17 -6.38
N GLY A 34 -5.21 -4.63 -7.46
CA GLY A 34 -5.76 -5.44 -8.54
C GLY A 34 -4.72 -6.38 -9.16
N ALA A 35 -3.51 -5.88 -9.42
CA ALA A 35 -2.40 -6.69 -9.93
C ALA A 35 -2.00 -7.78 -8.92
N CYS A 36 -1.78 -7.43 -7.64
CA CYS A 36 -1.41 -8.41 -6.60
C CYS A 36 -2.51 -9.44 -6.33
N TYR A 37 -3.79 -9.04 -6.44
CA TYR A 37 -4.92 -9.95 -6.30
C TYR A 37 -4.97 -10.98 -7.44
N TYR A 38 -4.62 -10.58 -8.67
CA TYR A 38 -4.45 -11.53 -9.78
C TYR A 38 -3.35 -12.57 -9.50
N PHE A 39 -2.24 -12.14 -8.86
CA PHE A 39 -1.14 -13.02 -8.46
C PHE A 39 -1.29 -13.63 -7.05
N LYS A 40 -2.51 -13.68 -6.48
CA LYS A 40 -2.78 -14.14 -5.11
C LYS A 40 -2.21 -15.53 -4.80
N ASP A 41 -2.26 -16.46 -5.77
CA ASP A 41 -1.86 -17.85 -5.55
C ASP A 41 -0.34 -17.98 -5.42
N GLY A 42 0.41 -17.12 -6.11
CA GLY A 42 1.87 -17.03 -5.97
C GLY A 42 2.27 -16.47 -4.61
N LEU A 43 1.66 -15.35 -4.20
CA LEU A 43 1.90 -14.73 -2.90
C LEU A 43 1.54 -15.66 -1.74
N PHE A 44 0.42 -16.36 -1.84
CA PHE A 44 -0.01 -17.33 -0.82
C PHE A 44 0.98 -18.48 -0.68
N LYS A 45 1.52 -19.01 -1.78
CA LYS A 45 2.57 -20.05 -1.74
C LYS A 45 3.85 -19.55 -1.06
N ILE A 46 4.25 -18.30 -1.29
CA ILE A 46 5.44 -17.71 -0.66
C ILE A 46 5.26 -17.64 0.85
N ILE A 47 4.11 -17.19 1.32
CA ILE A 47 3.81 -17.05 2.76
C ILE A 47 3.62 -18.41 3.43
N THR A 48 3.02 -19.38 2.74
CA THR A 48 2.80 -20.74 3.30
C THR A 48 4.00 -21.67 3.19
N LYS A 49 5.03 -21.32 2.41
CA LYS A 49 6.28 -22.09 2.28
C LYS A 49 6.97 -22.34 3.64
N PRO A 50 7.30 -21.32 4.45
CA PRO A 50 7.95 -21.55 5.75
C PRO A 50 7.07 -22.38 6.69
N LEU A 51 5.74 -22.18 6.65
CA LEU A 51 4.79 -22.98 7.45
C LEU A 51 4.81 -24.46 7.06
N ARG A 52 4.96 -24.78 5.76
CA ARG A 52 5.06 -26.17 5.29
C ARG A 52 6.40 -26.82 5.63
N ASP A 53 7.47 -26.05 5.74
CA ASP A 53 8.80 -26.58 6.07
C ASP A 53 8.91 -27.00 7.55
N VAL A 54 8.16 -26.37 8.46
CA VAL A 54 8.10 -26.76 9.89
C VAL A 54 6.92 -27.68 10.25
N LEU A 55 5.93 -27.83 9.38
CA LEU A 55 4.82 -28.78 9.60
C LEU A 55 5.24 -30.22 9.25
N PRO A 56 4.76 -31.24 9.98
CA PRO A 56 4.91 -32.63 9.58
C PRO A 56 4.33 -32.85 8.17
N LYS A 57 4.98 -33.69 7.35
CA LYS A 57 4.60 -33.95 5.94
C LYS A 57 3.15 -34.42 5.75
N ASP A 58 2.48 -34.86 6.82
CA ASP A 58 1.07 -35.31 6.86
C ASP A 58 0.09 -34.24 7.39
N SER A 59 0.50 -32.99 7.57
CA SER A 59 -0.41 -31.91 7.96
C SER A 59 -1.00 -31.20 6.73
N TYR A 60 -2.27 -31.47 6.46
CA TYR A 60 -3.06 -30.80 5.44
C TYR A 60 -3.58 -29.46 5.99
N MET A 61 -3.27 -28.37 5.30
CA MET A 61 -3.86 -27.06 5.57
C MET A 61 -5.32 -27.10 5.11
N ILE A 62 -6.24 -27.38 6.04
CA ILE A 62 -7.67 -27.35 5.80
C ILE A 62 -8.12 -25.89 5.98
N TYR A 63 -8.70 -25.30 4.94
CA TYR A 63 -9.46 -24.07 5.11
C TYR A 63 -10.72 -24.41 5.91
N THR A 64 -10.77 -23.98 7.17
CA THR A 64 -11.89 -24.20 8.09
C THR A 64 -13.18 -23.55 7.60
N SER A 65 -13.08 -22.50 6.78
CA SER A 65 -14.24 -21.87 6.15
C SER A 65 -13.87 -21.12 4.86
N LEU A 66 -14.79 -21.09 3.88
CA LEU A 66 -14.64 -20.35 2.62
C LEU A 66 -14.41 -18.83 2.84
N PRO A 67 -15.06 -18.17 3.83
CA PRO A 67 -14.80 -16.77 4.16
C PRO A 67 -13.36 -16.52 4.62
N GLU A 68 -12.79 -17.40 5.46
CA GLU A 68 -11.41 -17.23 5.95
C GLU A 68 -10.40 -17.25 4.81
N ALA A 69 -10.58 -18.14 3.83
CA ALA A 69 -9.72 -18.19 2.64
C ALA A 69 -9.79 -16.86 1.87
N PHE A 70 -11.00 -16.33 1.65
CA PHE A 70 -11.19 -15.06 0.97
C PHE A 70 -10.52 -13.89 1.70
N PHE A 71 -10.76 -13.73 3.00
CA PHE A 71 -10.13 -12.68 3.80
C PHE A 71 -8.61 -12.80 3.84
N THR A 72 -8.08 -14.03 3.83
CA THR A 72 -6.63 -14.28 3.80
C THR A 72 -6.03 -13.78 2.48
N TYR A 73 -6.60 -14.16 1.33
CA TYR A 73 -6.12 -13.67 0.04
C TYR A 73 -6.23 -12.14 -0.08
N MET A 74 -7.32 -11.55 0.41
CA MET A 74 -7.50 -10.11 0.41
C MET A 74 -6.44 -9.38 1.25
N LYS A 75 -6.16 -9.87 2.47
CA LYS A 75 -5.09 -9.32 3.32
C LYS A 75 -3.73 -9.41 2.65
N ILE A 76 -3.41 -10.56 2.08
CA ILE A 76 -2.12 -10.79 1.39
C ILE A 76 -1.96 -9.84 0.20
N ALA A 77 -2.98 -9.75 -0.66
CA ALA A 77 -2.96 -8.85 -1.81
C ALA A 77 -2.83 -7.39 -1.37
N PHE A 78 -3.51 -6.99 -0.29
CA PHE A 78 -3.42 -5.64 0.27
C PHE A 78 -2.00 -5.30 0.73
N PHE A 79 -1.41 -6.12 1.59
CA PHE A 79 -0.04 -5.89 2.05
C PHE A 79 0.96 -5.94 0.90
N ALA A 80 0.87 -6.92 0.00
CA ALA A 80 1.75 -7.02 -1.16
C ALA A 80 1.66 -5.78 -2.06
N SER A 81 0.45 -5.27 -2.29
CA SER A 81 0.25 -4.06 -3.07
C SER A 81 0.84 -2.82 -2.41
N LEU A 82 0.72 -2.72 -1.08
CA LEU A 82 1.33 -1.63 -0.32
C LEU A 82 2.85 -1.68 -0.44
N PHE A 83 3.49 -2.85 -0.33
CA PHE A 83 4.93 -2.97 -0.54
C PHE A 83 5.34 -2.64 -1.98
N MET A 84 4.57 -3.08 -2.98
CA MET A 84 4.86 -2.80 -4.38
C MET A 84 4.68 -1.32 -4.75
N THR A 85 3.70 -0.66 -4.13
CA THR A 85 3.39 0.77 -4.37
C THR A 85 4.06 1.70 -3.35
N ALA A 86 4.76 1.16 -2.36
CA ALA A 86 5.53 1.89 -1.36
C ALA A 86 6.49 2.92 -1.97
N PRO A 87 7.36 2.59 -2.95
CA PRO A 87 8.28 3.59 -3.51
C PRO A 87 7.55 4.79 -4.13
N PHE A 88 6.44 4.56 -4.83
CA PHE A 88 5.64 5.63 -5.41
C PHE A 88 4.92 6.46 -4.35
N THR A 89 4.30 5.79 -3.37
CA THR A 89 3.57 6.44 -2.27
C THR A 89 4.51 7.28 -1.41
N LEU A 90 5.67 6.74 -1.06
CA LEU A 90 6.71 7.44 -0.30
C LEU A 90 7.26 8.63 -1.09
N TYR A 91 7.51 8.50 -2.39
CA TYR A 91 7.94 9.62 -3.23
C TYR A 91 6.90 10.75 -3.24
N GLN A 92 5.60 10.42 -3.34
CA GLN A 92 4.56 11.43 -3.30
C GLN A 92 4.40 12.12 -1.95
N ILE A 93 4.60 11.38 -0.86
CA ILE A 93 4.63 11.93 0.50
C ILE A 93 5.86 12.82 0.68
N TRP A 94 7.04 12.39 0.26
CA TRP A 94 8.28 13.15 0.44
C TRP A 94 8.26 14.47 -0.34
N LYS A 95 7.74 14.46 -1.57
CA LYS A 95 7.54 15.66 -2.38
C LYS A 95 6.44 16.58 -1.80
N PHE A 96 5.62 16.14 -0.85
CA PHE A 96 4.71 17.00 -0.09
C PHE A 96 5.38 17.59 1.15
N ILE A 97 6.29 16.84 1.79
CA ILE A 97 7.04 17.30 2.96
C ILE A 97 8.14 18.31 2.59
N SER A 98 8.86 18.07 1.48
CA SER A 98 9.93 18.95 0.98
C SER A 98 9.55 20.43 0.81
N PRO A 99 8.35 20.81 0.31
CA PRO A 99 7.96 22.22 0.22
C PRO A 99 7.53 22.84 1.56
N GLY A 100 7.49 22.06 2.66
CA GLY A 100 7.18 22.56 4.01
C GLY A 100 8.42 22.87 4.87
N LEU A 101 9.62 22.81 4.29
CA LEU A 101 10.92 23.16 4.89
C LEU A 101 11.62 24.22 4.05
#